data_AF-A0A1B6HU44-F1
#
_entry.id   AF-A0A1B6HU44-F1
#
_cell.length_a   1.000
_cell.length_b   1.000
_cell.length_c   1.000
_cell.angle_alpha   90.00
_cell.angle_beta   90.00
_cell.angle_gamma   90.00
#
_symmetry.space_group_name_H-M   'P 1'
#
loop_
_entity.id
_entity.type
_entity.pdbx_description
1 polymer ?
#
loop_
_entity_poly.entity_id
_entity_poly.type
_entity_poly.pdbx_seq_one_letter_code
_entity_poly.pdbx_strand_id
1 'polypeptide(L)'
;PSSPMWALDCEMCLTRAGNELTRVSVVDENHKTVYESLCLPPNPIINYLTEYSGITPETLKGVTTRLEDIQKDLRALLPSDVILVGQSLGGDLHALKMMHPYVIDTSVIFNLTGNRRFKSKLARLSMEFLNEEIQHRGAEGHDSVEDSLAALKLVQLKLTKSIEYGDAVLSGL
;
A
#
# COMPACT_ATOMS: atom_id res chain seq x y z
N PRO A 1 -24.55 -8.27 2.52
CA PRO A 1 -23.35 -8.04 1.69
C PRO A 1 -22.11 -8.04 2.59
N SER A 2 -21.19 -8.99 2.36
CA SER A 2 -19.85 -8.99 2.96
C SER A 2 -18.90 -8.36 1.94
N SER A 3 -18.85 -7.03 1.89
CA SER A 3 -17.94 -6.31 1.02
C SER A 3 -16.49 -6.73 1.35
N PRO A 4 -15.74 -7.31 0.40
CA PRO A 4 -14.44 -7.90 0.70
C PRO A 4 -13.38 -6.80 0.94
N MET A 5 -12.41 -7.09 1.80
CA MET A 5 -11.28 -6.20 2.09
C MET A 5 -10.03 -6.67 1.37
N TRP A 6 -9.59 -5.93 0.36
CA TRP A 6 -8.39 -6.26 -0.40
C TRP A 6 -7.35 -5.17 -0.18
N ALA A 7 -6.10 -5.57 0.04
CA ALA A 7 -5.03 -4.62 0.26
C ALA A 7 -4.29 -4.29 -1.03
N LEU A 8 -3.83 -3.05 -1.11
CA LEU A 8 -3.10 -2.51 -2.25
C LEU A 8 -1.92 -1.68 -1.73
N ASP A 9 -0.79 -1.82 -2.41
CA ASP A 9 0.40 -1.01 -2.19
C ASP A 9 1.13 -0.78 -3.52
N CYS A 10 1.71 0.40 -3.68
CA CYS A 10 2.44 0.81 -4.86
C CYS A 10 3.86 1.23 -4.51
N GLU A 11 4.79 0.85 -5.39
CA GLU A 11 6.12 1.43 -5.42
C GLU A 11 6.20 2.47 -6.51
N MET A 12 6.75 3.63 -6.17
CA MET A 12 6.90 4.75 -7.07
C MET A 12 8.36 5.12 -7.31
N CYS A 13 8.62 5.71 -8.46
CA CYS A 13 9.84 6.45 -8.75
C CYS A 13 9.56 7.95 -8.82
N LEU A 14 10.63 8.76 -8.79
CA LEU A 14 10.55 10.20 -8.98
C LEU A 14 10.85 10.58 -10.44
N THR A 15 9.96 11.35 -11.04
CA THR A 15 10.12 11.96 -12.36
C THR A 15 9.90 13.47 -12.30
N ARG A 16 9.96 14.16 -13.45
CA ARG A 16 9.63 15.59 -13.53
C ARG A 16 8.16 15.90 -13.22
N ALA A 17 7.28 14.91 -13.32
CA ALA A 17 5.86 15.04 -13.01
C ALA A 17 5.54 14.77 -11.52
N GLY A 18 6.54 14.40 -10.72
CA GLY A 18 6.36 13.96 -9.34
C GLY A 18 6.56 12.44 -9.21
N ASN A 19 5.88 11.83 -8.23
CA ASN A 19 5.95 10.39 -8.01
C ASN A 19 5.06 9.67 -9.04
N GLU A 20 5.64 8.71 -9.77
CA GLU A 20 4.92 7.89 -10.76
C GLU A 20 5.08 6.41 -10.48
N LEU A 21 4.02 5.65 -10.79
CA LEU A 21 3.92 4.21 -10.53
C LEU A 21 5.01 3.42 -11.23
N THR A 22 5.62 2.49 -10.48
CA THR A 22 6.60 1.51 -10.98
C THR A 22 6.27 0.07 -10.62
N ARG A 23 5.57 -0.18 -9.52
CA ARG A 23 5.02 -1.50 -9.15
C ARG A 23 3.70 -1.31 -8.42
N VAL A 24 2.76 -2.23 -8.61
CA VAL A 24 1.54 -2.34 -7.79
C VAL A 24 1.34 -3.79 -7.40
N SER A 25 0.90 -4.01 -6.17
CA SER A 25 0.52 -5.32 -5.64
C SER A 25 -0.88 -5.26 -5.04
N VAL A 26 -1.64 -6.36 -5.20
CA VAL A 26 -2.96 -6.53 -4.60
C VAL A 26 -3.06 -7.89 -3.93
N VAL A 27 -3.51 -7.88 -2.68
CA VAL A 27 -3.70 -9.07 -1.84
C VAL A 27 -5.17 -9.16 -1.43
N ASP A 28 -5.78 -10.34 -1.61
CA ASP A 28 -7.18 -10.57 -1.21
C ASP A 28 -7.34 -10.81 0.30
N GLU A 29 -8.59 -10.88 0.76
CA GLU A 29 -8.92 -11.05 2.18
C GLU A 29 -8.39 -12.36 2.80
N ASN A 30 -8.04 -13.34 1.96
CA ASN A 30 -7.45 -14.63 2.35
C ASN A 30 -5.92 -14.62 2.29
N HIS A 31 -5.31 -13.44 2.21
CA HIS A 31 -3.87 -13.22 2.19
C HIS A 31 -3.19 -13.76 0.93
N LYS A 32 -3.93 -13.94 -0.16
CA LYS A 32 -3.36 -14.36 -1.44
C LYS A 32 -3.05 -13.16 -2.30
N THR A 33 -1.83 -13.10 -2.85
CA THR A 33 -1.51 -12.15 -3.93
C THR A 33 -2.33 -12.49 -5.17
N VAL A 34 -3.22 -11.58 -5.55
CA VAL A 34 -4.12 -11.74 -6.70
C VAL A 34 -3.70 -10.90 -7.90
N TYR A 35 -2.84 -9.90 -7.68
CA TYR A 35 -2.23 -9.11 -8.74
C TYR A 35 -0.88 -8.57 -8.32
N GLU A 36 0.06 -8.58 -9.25
CA GLU A 36 1.33 -7.87 -9.12
C GLU A 36 1.77 -7.49 -10.53
N SER A 37 2.19 -6.25 -10.72
CA SER A 37 2.64 -5.78 -12.03
C SER A 37 3.66 -4.65 -11.91
N LEU A 38 4.67 -4.70 -12.77
CA LEU A 38 5.60 -3.60 -12.99
C LEU A 38 5.00 -2.62 -14.02
N CYS A 39 5.30 -1.34 -13.85
CA CYS A 39 4.83 -0.26 -14.69
C CYS A 39 6.02 0.53 -15.23
N LEU A 40 6.06 0.75 -16.55
CA LEU A 40 7.00 1.69 -17.14
C LEU A 40 6.37 3.09 -17.16
N PRO A 41 6.85 4.06 -16.34
CA PRO A 41 6.29 5.41 -16.33
C PRO A 41 6.45 6.11 -17.69
N PRO A 42 5.57 7.07 -18.03
CA PRO A 42 5.63 7.79 -19.30
C PRO A 42 6.76 8.82 -19.33
N ASN A 43 7.19 9.33 -18.18
CA ASN A 43 8.28 10.29 -18.09
C ASN A 43 9.61 9.61 -17.75
N PRO A 44 10.76 10.18 -18.19
CA PRO A 44 12.07 9.70 -17.77
C PRO A 44 12.23 9.75 -16.24
N ILE A 45 12.71 8.64 -15.68
CA ILE A 45 12.97 8.50 -14.24
C ILE A 45 14.20 9.34 -13.86
N ILE A 46 14.04 10.20 -12.87
CA ILE A 46 15.12 11.00 -12.27
C ILE A 46 15.78 10.21 -11.14
N ASN A 47 14.96 9.57 -10.30
CA ASN A 47 15.41 8.74 -9.19
C ASN A 47 14.44 7.57 -9.02
N TYR A 48 14.98 6.36 -8.95
CA TYR A 48 14.19 5.13 -8.78
C TYR A 48 13.67 4.97 -7.35
N LEU A 49 14.20 5.74 -6.39
CA LEU A 49 13.88 5.64 -4.96
C LEU A 49 14.12 4.23 -4.42
N THR A 50 15.13 3.52 -4.94
CA THR A 50 15.37 2.09 -4.69
C THR A 50 15.38 1.71 -3.21
N GLU A 51 15.92 2.56 -2.32
CA GLU A 51 15.92 2.31 -0.87
C GLU A 51 14.52 2.26 -0.24
N TYR A 52 13.50 2.78 -0.93
CA TYR A 52 12.09 2.71 -0.54
C TYR A 52 11.32 1.77 -1.47
N SER A 53 11.54 1.84 -2.78
CA SER A 53 10.73 1.17 -3.79
C SER A 53 11.17 -0.26 -4.14
N GLY A 54 12.45 -0.57 -3.89
CA GLY A 54 13.12 -1.77 -4.41
C GLY A 54 13.24 -1.83 -5.93
N ILE A 55 12.86 -0.76 -6.64
CA ILE A 55 12.93 -0.69 -8.10
C ILE A 55 14.33 -0.25 -8.54
N THR A 56 14.87 -0.95 -9.54
CA THR A 56 16.14 -0.64 -10.19
C THR A 56 15.94 -0.45 -11.71
N PRO A 57 16.88 0.18 -12.42
CA PRO A 57 16.86 0.18 -13.89
C PRO A 57 16.75 -1.22 -14.49
N GLU A 58 17.40 -2.20 -13.85
CA GLU A 58 17.38 -3.61 -14.24
C GLU A 58 16.00 -4.23 -14.05
N THR A 59 15.32 -3.93 -12.93
CA THR A 59 13.93 -4.38 -12.67
C THR A 59 12.97 -3.89 -13.75
N LEU A 60 13.15 -2.67 -14.27
CA LEU A 60 12.30 -2.10 -15.32
C LEU A 60 12.75 -2.46 -16.75
N LYS A 61 13.85 -3.20 -16.92
CA LYS A 61 14.38 -3.53 -18.23
C LYS A 61 13.41 -4.43 -19.01
N GLY A 62 12.92 -3.91 -20.13
CA GLY A 62 11.99 -4.64 -21.00
C GLY A 62 10.53 -4.61 -20.52
N VAL A 63 10.23 -3.94 -19.40
CA VAL A 63 8.85 -3.67 -18.99
C VAL A 63 8.20 -2.77 -20.02
N THR A 64 7.05 -3.18 -20.53
CA THR A 64 6.26 -2.43 -21.52
C THR A 64 4.88 -2.05 -21.03
N THR A 65 4.40 -2.72 -19.97
CA THR A 65 3.15 -2.42 -19.28
C THR A 65 3.09 -0.96 -18.85
N ARG A 66 1.98 -0.31 -19.17
CA ARG A 66 1.71 1.09 -18.82
C ARG A 66 0.65 1.19 -17.74
N LEU A 67 0.49 2.39 -17.21
CA LEU A 67 -0.51 2.69 -16.19
C LEU A 67 -1.93 2.34 -16.67
N GLU A 68 -2.23 2.57 -17.94
CA GLU A 68 -3.53 2.30 -18.54
C GLU A 68 -3.86 0.79 -18.58
N ASP A 69 -2.84 -0.05 -18.77
CA ASP A 69 -2.98 -1.52 -18.73
C ASP A 69 -3.33 -1.97 -17.30
N ILE A 70 -2.59 -1.46 -16.32
CA ILE A 70 -2.81 -1.74 -14.90
C ILE A 70 -4.21 -1.28 -14.46
N GLN A 71 -4.63 -0.07 -14.85
CA GLN A 71 -5.97 0.43 -14.54
C GLN A 71 -7.08 -0.45 -15.12
N LYS A 72 -6.88 -0.99 -16.32
CA LYS A 72 -7.81 -1.92 -16.95
C LYS A 72 -7.86 -3.25 -16.20
N ASP A 73 -6.71 -3.78 -15.82
CA ASP A 73 -6.60 -5.02 -15.06
C ASP A 73 -7.28 -4.89 -13.69
N LEU A 74 -6.95 -3.83 -12.94
CA LEU A 74 -7.55 -3.55 -11.64
C LEU A 74 -9.07 -3.39 -11.73
N ARG A 75 -9.57 -2.71 -12.77
CA ARG A 75 -11.02 -2.57 -12.99
C ARG A 75 -11.72 -3.91 -13.27
N ALA A 76 -11.06 -4.82 -13.97
CA ALA A 76 -11.61 -6.14 -14.25
C ALA A 76 -11.49 -7.11 -13.06
N LEU A 77 -10.45 -6.93 -12.25
CA LEU A 77 -10.11 -7.78 -11.12
C LEU A 77 -10.90 -7.44 -9.85
N LEU A 78 -10.99 -6.15 -9.51
CA LEU A 78 -11.52 -5.70 -8.24
C LEU A 78 -13.05 -5.88 -8.16
N PRO A 79 -13.59 -6.48 -7.08
CA PRO A 79 -15.02 -6.50 -6.83
C PRO A 79 -15.61 -5.08 -6.78
N SER A 80 -16.83 -4.89 -7.28
CA SER A 80 -17.44 -3.55 -7.38
C SER A 80 -17.66 -2.85 -6.04
N ASP A 81 -17.80 -3.62 -4.96
CA ASP A 81 -17.98 -3.14 -3.59
C ASP A 81 -16.75 -3.42 -2.70
N VAL A 82 -15.58 -3.66 -3.30
CA VAL A 82 -14.35 -3.90 -2.54
C VAL A 82 -13.99 -2.70 -1.66
N ILE A 83 -13.52 -3.00 -0.45
CA ILE A 83 -12.90 -2.02 0.45
C ILE A 83 -11.39 -2.14 0.26
N LEU A 84 -10.75 -1.07 -0.22
CA LEU A 84 -9.29 -1.03 -0.36
C LEU A 84 -8.64 -0.77 1.00
N VAL A 85 -7.67 -1.59 1.34
CA VAL A 85 -6.85 -1.49 2.56
C VAL A 85 -5.42 -1.14 2.20
N GLY A 86 -4.75 -0.31 3.00
CA GLY A 86 -3.34 0.00 2.79
C GLY A 86 -2.85 1.08 3.73
N GLN A 87 -1.59 1.48 3.59
CA GLN A 87 -0.94 2.50 4.42
C GLN A 87 -0.71 3.78 3.63
N SER A 88 -1.37 4.88 4.01
CA SER A 88 -1.26 6.17 3.29
C SER A 88 -1.67 6.09 1.81
N LEU A 89 -2.73 5.33 1.52
CA LEU A 89 -3.26 4.99 0.19
C LEU A 89 -3.53 6.19 -0.73
N GLY A 90 -3.61 7.41 -0.19
CA GLY A 90 -3.71 8.61 -1.00
C GLY A 90 -2.56 8.78 -2.00
N GLY A 91 -1.35 8.34 -1.63
CA GLY A 91 -0.20 8.35 -2.54
C GLY A 91 -0.35 7.33 -3.67
N ASP A 92 -0.75 6.11 -3.32
CA ASP A 92 -0.98 5.00 -4.23
C ASP A 92 -2.08 5.32 -5.24
N LEU A 93 -3.24 5.76 -4.76
CA LEU A 93 -4.38 6.13 -5.61
C LEU A 93 -4.05 7.31 -6.52
N HIS A 94 -3.22 8.25 -6.06
CA HIS A 94 -2.73 9.34 -6.89
C HIS A 94 -1.81 8.85 -8.01
N ALA A 95 -0.82 8.00 -7.68
CA ALA A 95 0.09 7.40 -8.66
C ALA A 95 -0.66 6.51 -9.68
N LEU A 96 -1.68 5.79 -9.21
CA LEU A 96 -2.60 5.00 -10.04
C LEU A 96 -3.58 5.85 -10.85
N LYS A 97 -3.71 7.15 -10.56
CA LYS A 97 -4.75 8.04 -11.12
C LYS A 97 -6.16 7.45 -10.98
N MET A 98 -6.44 6.85 -9.84
CA MET A 98 -7.71 6.19 -9.52
C MET A 98 -8.41 6.91 -8.36
N MET A 99 -9.74 6.92 -8.39
CA MET A 99 -10.58 7.32 -7.26
C MET A 99 -11.36 6.10 -6.80
N HIS A 100 -11.33 5.83 -5.49
CA HIS A 100 -12.05 4.70 -4.90
C HIS A 100 -12.79 5.16 -3.64
N PRO A 101 -14.10 4.87 -3.50
CA PRO A 101 -14.90 5.43 -2.41
C PRO A 101 -14.74 4.70 -1.07
N TYR A 102 -14.31 3.43 -1.07
CA TYR A 102 -14.29 2.59 0.12
C TYR A 102 -12.84 2.27 0.52
N VAL A 103 -12.29 3.06 1.43
CA VAL A 103 -10.88 2.95 1.83
C VAL A 103 -10.76 2.82 3.35
N ILE A 104 -9.95 1.86 3.80
CA ILE A 104 -9.46 1.79 5.18
C ILE A 104 -7.95 2.00 5.14
N ASP A 105 -7.51 3.16 5.61
CA ASP A 105 -6.09 3.55 5.62
C ASP A 105 -5.50 3.35 7.02
N THR A 106 -4.56 2.41 7.16
CA THR A 106 -3.90 2.08 8.44
C THR A 106 -3.18 3.27 9.05
N SER A 107 -2.72 4.22 8.23
CA SER A 107 -2.08 5.46 8.71
C SER A 107 -3.06 6.44 9.39
N VAL A 108 -4.37 6.23 9.19
CA VAL A 108 -5.45 7.05 9.75
C VAL A 108 -6.07 6.36 10.97
N ILE A 109 -6.36 5.05 10.86
CA ILE A 109 -7.07 4.28 11.90
C ILE A 109 -6.18 3.80 13.04
N PHE A 110 -4.85 3.86 12.88
CA PHE A 110 -3.88 3.65 13.96
C PHE A 110 -3.16 4.95 14.29
N ASN A 111 -2.97 5.20 15.58
CA ASN A 111 -2.21 6.35 16.05
C ASN A 111 -1.54 6.02 17.40
N LEU A 112 -0.23 5.79 17.38
CA LEU A 112 0.55 5.50 18.58
C LEU A 112 0.93 6.76 19.37
N THR A 113 0.80 7.95 18.79
CA THR A 113 1.34 9.20 19.35
C THR A 113 0.31 10.02 20.11
N GLY A 114 -0.98 9.69 20.01
CA GLY A 114 -2.08 10.52 20.49
C GLY A 114 -2.27 11.82 19.66
N ASN A 115 -1.58 11.97 18.53
CA ASN A 115 -1.64 13.17 17.71
C ASN A 115 -1.85 12.82 16.23
N ARG A 116 -3.03 13.17 15.70
CA ARG A 116 -3.44 12.90 14.30
C ARG A 116 -2.54 13.55 13.25
N ARG A 117 -1.73 14.54 13.61
CA ARG A 117 -0.74 15.14 12.67
C ARG A 117 0.43 14.20 12.39
N PHE A 118 0.71 13.23 13.26
CA PHE A 118 1.80 12.29 13.11
C PHE A 118 1.27 10.90 12.78
N LYS A 119 1.61 10.41 11.59
CA LYS A 119 1.29 9.06 11.14
C LYS A 119 2.35 8.08 11.63
N SER A 120 1.92 6.93 12.14
CA SER A 120 2.83 5.84 12.50
C SER A 120 3.25 5.09 11.24
N LYS A 121 4.53 4.71 11.13
CA LYS A 121 5.04 3.92 10.01
C LYS A 121 4.47 2.49 10.05
N LEU A 122 4.24 1.88 8.89
CA LEU A 122 3.70 0.52 8.79
C LEU A 122 4.56 -0.49 9.54
N ALA A 123 5.89 -0.48 9.33
CA ALA A 123 6.81 -1.36 10.06
C ALA A 123 6.70 -1.27 11.59
N ARG A 124 6.48 -0.05 12.12
CA ARG A 124 6.27 0.14 13.55
C ARG A 124 4.93 -0.45 14.01
N LEU A 125 3.87 -0.26 13.23
CA LEU A 125 2.55 -0.83 13.53
C LEU A 125 2.57 -2.36 13.46
N SER A 126 3.23 -2.92 12.43
CA SER A 126 3.40 -4.35 12.25
C SER A 126 4.13 -4.97 13.44
N MET A 127 5.26 -4.38 13.85
CA MET A 127 5.99 -4.85 15.03
C MET A 127 5.14 -4.76 16.30
N GLU A 128 4.49 -3.62 16.56
CA GLU A 128 3.72 -3.38 17.79
C GLU A 128 2.52 -4.32 17.93
N PHE A 129 1.76 -4.54 16.84
CA PHE A 129 0.45 -5.20 16.92
C PHE A 129 0.43 -6.62 16.35
N LEU A 130 1.31 -6.93 15.40
CA LEU A 130 1.41 -8.26 14.80
C LEU A 130 2.63 -9.03 15.30
N ASN A 131 3.60 -8.36 15.94
CA ASN A 131 4.91 -8.93 16.27
C ASN A 131 5.62 -9.48 15.02
N GLU A 132 5.47 -8.77 13.89
CA GLU A 132 6.05 -9.09 12.59
C GLU A 132 7.03 -7.98 12.16
N GLU A 133 8.27 -8.35 11.84
CA GLU A 133 9.28 -7.45 11.29
C GLU A 133 9.18 -7.41 9.76
N ILE A 134 8.89 -6.23 9.21
CA ILE A 134 8.75 -5.97 7.77
C ILE A 134 9.67 -4.81 7.35
N GLN A 135 9.86 -4.60 6.05
CA GLN A 135 10.69 -3.51 5.49
C GLN A 135 12.16 -3.55 5.97
N HIS A 136 12.68 -4.74 6.27
CA HIS A 136 14.02 -4.95 6.83
C HIS A 136 15.11 -5.16 5.76
N ARG A 137 14.77 -5.03 4.46
CA ARG A 137 15.71 -5.29 3.34
C ARG A 137 16.69 -4.15 3.06
N GLY A 138 16.63 -3.06 3.83
CA GLY A 138 17.59 -1.96 3.76
C GLY A 138 17.69 -1.36 2.36
N ALA A 139 18.88 -1.41 1.76
CA ALA A 139 19.13 -0.83 0.43
C ALA A 139 18.37 -1.51 -0.72
N GLU A 140 17.81 -2.71 -0.50
CA GLU A 140 16.99 -3.41 -1.48
C GLU A 140 15.54 -2.89 -1.53
N GLY A 141 15.17 -1.95 -0.65
CA GLY A 141 13.85 -1.32 -0.63
C GLY A 141 12.73 -2.19 -0.07
N HIS A 142 11.50 -1.71 -0.22
CA HIS A 142 10.33 -2.38 0.31
C HIS A 142 9.80 -3.44 -0.66
N ASP A 143 8.90 -4.29 -0.12
CA ASP A 143 8.16 -5.27 -0.87
C ASP A 143 6.67 -4.96 -0.75
N SER A 144 6.10 -4.40 -1.82
CA SER A 144 4.67 -4.04 -1.86
C SER A 144 3.70 -5.19 -1.51
N VAL A 145 4.08 -6.47 -1.70
CA VAL A 145 3.24 -7.60 -1.27
C VAL A 145 3.30 -7.74 0.26
N GLU A 146 4.49 -7.64 0.86
CA GLU A 146 4.68 -7.64 2.32
C GLU A 146 3.90 -6.49 2.97
N ASP A 147 4.01 -5.29 2.40
CA ASP A 147 3.36 -4.09 2.90
C ASP A 147 1.83 -4.16 2.77
N SER A 148 1.30 -4.62 1.63
CA SER A 148 -0.13 -4.89 1.44
C SER A 148 -0.66 -5.88 2.48
N LEU A 149 0.06 -6.99 2.67
CA LEU A 149 -0.34 -8.04 3.61
C LEU A 149 -0.33 -7.54 5.06
N ALA A 150 0.71 -6.81 5.46
CA ALA A 150 0.81 -6.24 6.81
C ALA A 150 -0.34 -5.26 7.09
N ALA A 151 -0.65 -4.38 6.13
CA ALA A 151 -1.77 -3.46 6.25
C ALA A 151 -3.11 -4.19 6.41
N LEU A 152 -3.35 -5.24 5.61
CA LEU A 152 -4.54 -6.08 5.70
C LEU A 152 -4.68 -6.75 7.08
N LYS A 153 -3.60 -7.39 7.55
CA LYS A 153 -3.56 -8.06 8.85
C LYS A 153 -3.85 -7.09 10.00
N LEU A 154 -3.30 -5.86 9.95
CA LEU A 154 -3.57 -4.82 10.94
C LEU A 154 -5.06 -4.43 10.98
N VAL A 155 -5.69 -4.24 9.83
CA VAL A 155 -7.13 -3.94 9.76
C VAL A 155 -7.96 -5.09 10.30
N GLN A 156 -7.69 -6.32 9.85
CA GLN A 156 -8.39 -7.51 10.32
C GLN A 156 -8.24 -7.66 11.84
N LEU A 157 -7.04 -7.50 12.39
CA LEU A 157 -6.80 -7.54 13.83
C LEU A 157 -7.64 -6.49 14.56
N LYS A 158 -7.60 -5.22 14.13
CA LYS A 158 -8.37 -4.14 14.75
C LYS A 158 -9.87 -4.48 14.81
N LEU A 159 -10.42 -4.99 13.70
CA LEU A 159 -11.83 -5.40 13.62
C LEU A 159 -12.19 -6.55 14.56
N THR A 160 -11.26 -7.47 14.87
CA THR A 160 -11.49 -8.52 15.88
C THR A 160 -11.44 -8.02 17.33
N LYS A 161 -10.91 -6.81 17.56
CA LYS A 161 -10.73 -6.22 18.89
C LYS A 161 -11.80 -5.15 19.14
N SER A 162 -11.59 -3.94 18.63
CA SER A 162 -12.51 -2.82 18.72
C SER A 162 -12.08 -1.69 17.78
N ILE A 163 -12.93 -0.67 17.60
CA ILE A 163 -12.60 0.49 16.77
C ILE A 163 -11.53 1.40 17.42
N GLU A 164 -11.38 1.36 18.74
CA GLU A 164 -10.39 2.11 19.51
C GLU A 164 -9.01 1.43 19.52
N TYR A 165 -8.95 0.13 19.26
CA TYR A 165 -7.71 -0.65 19.35
C TYR A 165 -6.58 -0.06 18.48
N GLY A 166 -5.44 0.23 19.10
CA GLY A 166 -4.27 0.81 18.42
C GLY A 166 -4.40 2.30 18.05
N ASP A 167 -5.39 2.99 18.61
CA ASP A 167 -5.61 4.41 18.42
C ASP A 167 -5.63 5.15 19.77
N ALA A 168 -4.48 5.73 20.15
CA ALA A 168 -4.33 6.45 21.42
C ALA A 168 -5.29 7.65 21.51
N VAL A 169 -5.62 8.29 20.38
CA VAL A 169 -6.55 9.43 20.36
C VAL A 169 -7.96 9.01 20.78
N LEU A 170 -8.41 7.83 20.36
CA LEU A 170 -9.73 7.29 20.72
C LEU A 170 -9.72 6.60 22.08
N SER A 171 -8.58 6.02 22.47
CA SER A 171 -8.44 5.28 23.73
C SER A 171 -8.36 6.19 24.97
N GLY A 172 -8.25 7.52 24.78
CA GLY A 172 -8.15 8.48 25.88
C GLY A 172 -6.83 8.42 26.65
N LEU A 173 -5.79 7.86 26.01
CA LEU A 173 -4.42 7.75 26.52
C LEU A 173 -3.55 8.93 26.06
#